data_AF-A0A8C7NRH6-F1
#
_entry.id   AF-A0A8C7NRH6-F1
#
_cell.length_a   1.000
_cell.length_b   1.000
_cell.length_c   1.000
_cell.angle_alpha   90.00
_cell.angle_beta   90.00
_cell.angle_gamma   90.00
#
_symmetry.space_group_name_H-M   'P 1'
#
loop_
_entity.id
_entity.type
_entity.pdbx_description
1 polymer ?
#
loop_
_entity_poly.entity_id
_entity_poly.type
_entity_poly.pdbx_seq_one_letter_code
_entity_poly.pdbx_strand_id
1 'polypeptide(L)'
;MATLGPDPRPHSQLASASIQSNISGNNLPPNRGLERALEEGANSGFLNLSARKLKEYPRTASNYDLSDTVEADLSRNRLAEVPLEVCHLVALEMLNLYHNCIKTIPDTIINLQSLTSLNLSRNQLCALPASLCGLPLRVLIASNNKLVCIPEAIGQLRSLMELDVSCNEITALPRHIGRLKALRELNVRRNLLCVLPEDLAELPLVKFDFSCNKVSTIPVCYRKMSQLQSLQLENNPLQSPPAQICIKGKVHVFKYLSIEACRSDKMPDSLYLPVMERLSLSRPTTVFLRTHKSLESVDPQFTMRRKMEQLREELELMEQLRDSIESRLKVALPEDLGSSLMDGVVLCHLANHIRPRSVVSIHVPSPAVPKLSMAKCRRNVENFLDACRKMGVPELCLPHHILEEKGMIKVSVTVQALVDETSTKQALFT
;
A
#
# COMPACT_ATOMS: atom_id res chain seq x y z
N MET A 1 83.05 23.11 -4.74
CA MET A 1 82.46 22.79 -6.07
C MET A 1 81.14 22.09 -5.77
N ALA A 2 80.00 22.76 -5.61
CA ALA A 2 79.20 23.45 -6.65
C ALA A 2 78.98 22.49 -7.83
N THR A 3 77.80 21.97 -8.16
CA THR A 3 76.45 22.55 -8.35
C THR A 3 75.45 21.36 -8.42
N LEU A 4 74.29 21.29 -7.76
CA LEU A 4 73.02 22.03 -7.89
C LEU A 4 72.35 21.97 -9.28
N GLY A 5 71.17 21.34 -9.35
CA GLY A 5 70.19 21.49 -10.45
C GLY A 5 69.08 20.43 -10.39
N PRO A 6 67.81 20.76 -10.69
CA PRO A 6 66.82 20.86 -9.61
C PRO A 6 65.52 20.05 -9.83
N ASP A 7 64.74 19.95 -8.75
CA ASP A 7 63.29 19.83 -8.78
C ASP A 7 62.73 21.24 -8.46
N PRO A 8 61.74 21.76 -9.22
CA PRO A 8 60.53 22.21 -8.54
C PRO A 8 59.23 22.01 -9.34
N ARG A 9 58.17 21.65 -8.60
CA ARG A 9 56.73 21.79 -8.93
C ARG A 9 56.36 23.31 -9.02
N PRO A 10 55.09 23.74 -9.09
CA PRO A 10 53.84 23.24 -9.70
C PRO A 10 53.18 24.33 -10.61
N HIS A 11 52.08 24.05 -11.34
CA HIS A 11 51.01 25.00 -11.76
C HIS A 11 50.02 24.20 -12.66
N SER A 12 48.85 23.77 -12.19
CA SER A 12 47.59 24.50 -11.94
C SER A 12 46.63 24.55 -13.14
N GLN A 13 45.53 23.81 -12.95
CA GLN A 13 44.13 24.13 -13.30
C GLN A 13 43.60 23.98 -14.74
N LEU A 14 42.32 23.56 -14.72
CA LEU A 14 41.26 23.54 -15.74
C LEU A 14 41.13 22.19 -16.47
N ALA A 15 39.97 21.54 -16.54
CA ALA A 15 38.67 21.71 -15.91
C ALA A 15 37.88 20.41 -16.18
N SER A 16 36.93 20.14 -15.30
CA SER A 16 35.82 19.21 -15.48
C SER A 16 35.22 19.24 -16.90
N ALA A 17 35.11 18.06 -17.53
CA ALA A 17 34.13 17.81 -18.57
C ALA A 17 33.40 16.50 -18.26
N SER A 18 32.35 16.64 -17.46
CA SER A 18 31.22 15.74 -17.41
C SER A 18 30.68 15.49 -18.82
N ILE A 19 30.90 14.30 -19.37
CA ILE A 19 30.18 13.85 -20.56
C ILE A 19 28.82 13.33 -20.09
N GLN A 20 27.87 14.24 -19.98
CA GLN A 20 26.47 13.91 -20.25
C GLN A 20 26.38 13.44 -21.70
N SER A 21 26.09 12.16 -21.91
CA SER A 21 25.45 11.74 -23.16
C SER A 21 24.01 11.35 -22.83
N ASN A 22 23.13 12.28 -23.13
CA ASN A 22 21.70 12.10 -23.12
C ASN A 22 21.31 10.99 -24.10
N ILE A 23 20.35 10.20 -23.63
CA ILE A 23 19.64 9.12 -24.31
C ILE A 23 18.98 9.65 -25.60
N SER A 24 19.18 8.94 -26.70
CA SER A 24 18.14 8.79 -27.73
C SER A 24 18.43 7.55 -28.58
N GLY A 25 17.47 6.65 -28.68
CA GLY A 25 17.50 5.54 -29.63
C GLY A 25 17.32 4.16 -29.00
N ASN A 26 16.06 3.72 -28.96
CA ASN A 26 15.68 2.32 -28.87
C ASN A 26 16.52 1.44 -29.80
N ASN A 27 16.85 0.23 -29.32
CA ASN A 27 17.52 -0.90 -29.99
C ASN A 27 18.98 -1.16 -29.60
N LEU A 28 19.25 -1.32 -28.30
CA LEU A 28 20.38 -2.14 -27.84
C LEU A 28 19.91 -3.61 -27.73
N PRO A 29 20.70 -4.60 -28.18
CA PRO A 29 20.33 -6.01 -28.04
C PRO A 29 20.13 -6.35 -26.57
N PRO A 30 19.11 -7.17 -26.22
CA PRO A 30 18.66 -7.40 -24.84
C PRO A 30 19.77 -7.93 -23.91
N ASN A 31 20.81 -8.58 -24.46
CA ASN A 31 21.95 -9.08 -23.66
C ASN A 31 22.91 -8.00 -23.16
N ARG A 32 23.13 -6.89 -23.90
CA ARG A 32 24.14 -5.90 -23.49
C ARG A 32 23.77 -5.15 -22.21
N GLY A 33 22.48 -4.91 -21.98
CA GLY A 33 22.01 -4.27 -20.76
C GLY A 33 22.01 -5.19 -19.53
N LEU A 34 22.01 -6.50 -19.75
CA LEU A 34 22.10 -7.50 -18.69
C LEU A 34 23.55 -7.73 -18.26
N GLU A 35 24.44 -7.97 -19.22
CA GLU A 35 25.88 -8.14 -18.97
C GLU A 35 26.47 -6.92 -18.25
N ARG A 36 26.13 -5.72 -18.71
CA ARG A 36 26.55 -4.47 -18.04
C ARG A 36 26.06 -4.38 -16.59
N ALA A 37 24.84 -4.83 -16.31
CA ALA A 37 24.29 -4.79 -14.96
C ALA A 37 24.97 -5.80 -14.01
N LEU A 38 25.38 -6.96 -14.55
CA LEU A 38 26.17 -7.94 -13.81
C LEU A 38 27.58 -7.42 -13.54
N GLU A 39 28.21 -6.78 -14.53
CA GLU A 39 29.52 -6.14 -14.39
C GLU A 39 29.50 -4.97 -13.40
N GLU A 40 28.48 -4.11 -13.47
CA GLU A 40 28.28 -3.03 -12.49
C GLU A 40 28.04 -3.59 -11.09
N GLY A 41 27.26 -4.67 -10.97
CA GLY A 41 27.03 -5.35 -9.70
C GLY A 41 28.31 -5.89 -9.08
N ALA A 42 29.14 -6.58 -9.85
CA ALA A 42 30.43 -7.11 -9.41
C ALA A 42 31.42 -6.04 -8.95
N ASN A 43 31.31 -4.81 -9.48
CA ASN A 43 32.21 -3.71 -9.11
C ASN A 43 31.68 -2.85 -7.96
N SER A 44 30.38 -2.88 -7.68
CA SER A 44 29.71 -1.98 -6.74
C SER A 44 29.10 -2.65 -5.51
N GLY A 45 28.93 -3.98 -5.54
CA GLY A 45 28.17 -4.71 -4.52
C GLY A 45 26.65 -4.51 -4.62
N PHE A 46 26.16 -3.79 -5.64
CA PHE A 46 24.74 -3.54 -5.89
C PHE A 46 24.28 -4.19 -7.20
N LEU A 47 23.56 -5.30 -7.10
CA LEU A 47 23.06 -6.05 -8.25
C LEU A 47 21.66 -5.59 -8.66
N ASN A 48 21.53 -4.84 -9.75
CA ASN A 48 20.23 -4.40 -10.28
C ASN A 48 19.83 -5.14 -11.55
N LEU A 49 18.94 -6.13 -11.39
CA LEU A 49 18.31 -6.89 -12.45
C LEU A 49 16.81 -6.58 -12.62
N SER A 50 16.34 -5.45 -12.07
CA SER A 50 14.93 -5.07 -12.10
C SER A 50 14.38 -4.85 -13.52
N ALA A 51 13.06 -5.04 -13.72
CA ALA A 51 12.32 -4.68 -14.93
C ALA A 51 12.84 -5.29 -16.26
N ARG A 52 13.46 -6.47 -16.21
CA ARG A 52 14.10 -7.13 -17.38
C ARG A 52 13.28 -8.29 -17.96
N LYS A 53 12.06 -8.51 -17.46
CA LYS A 53 11.15 -9.60 -17.89
C LYS A 53 11.77 -11.00 -17.71
N LEU A 54 12.71 -11.15 -16.78
CA LEU A 54 13.43 -12.40 -16.52
C LEU A 54 12.47 -13.46 -15.99
N LYS A 55 12.54 -14.67 -16.56
CA LYS A 55 11.80 -15.84 -16.07
C LYS A 55 12.62 -16.71 -15.12
N GLU A 56 13.93 -16.70 -15.32
CA GLU A 56 14.94 -17.38 -14.51
C GLU A 56 16.08 -16.41 -14.21
N TYR A 57 16.87 -16.73 -13.19
CA TYR A 57 18.09 -15.97 -12.92
C TYR A 57 19.09 -16.16 -14.08
N PRO A 58 19.77 -15.10 -14.52
CA PRO A 58 20.61 -15.17 -15.70
C PRO A 58 21.80 -16.10 -15.47
N ARG A 59 21.93 -17.14 -16.31
CA ARG A 59 23.06 -18.09 -16.23
C ARG A 59 24.41 -17.42 -16.43
N THR A 60 24.46 -16.32 -17.18
CA THR A 60 25.67 -15.51 -17.38
C THR A 60 26.17 -14.84 -16.10
N ALA A 61 25.36 -14.76 -15.03
CA ALA A 61 25.81 -14.27 -13.74
C ALA A 61 26.94 -15.10 -13.14
N SER A 62 27.05 -16.40 -13.48
CA SER A 62 28.17 -17.24 -13.02
C SER A 62 29.53 -16.80 -13.56
N ASN A 63 29.56 -15.94 -14.58
CA ASN A 63 30.80 -15.42 -15.15
C ASN A 63 31.34 -14.19 -14.39
N TYR A 64 30.59 -13.68 -13.42
CA TYR A 64 30.94 -12.51 -12.64
C TYR A 64 31.05 -12.92 -11.16
N ASP A 65 32.03 -12.36 -10.46
CA ASP A 65 32.10 -12.52 -9.00
C ASP A 65 31.10 -11.54 -8.37
N LEU A 66 30.05 -12.08 -7.76
CA LEU A 66 29.00 -11.33 -7.09
C LEU A 66 28.99 -11.61 -5.58
N SER A 67 30.01 -12.29 -5.06
CA SER A 67 30.03 -12.80 -3.67
C SER A 67 29.95 -11.70 -2.61
N ASP A 68 30.38 -10.49 -2.94
CA ASP A 68 30.34 -9.28 -2.12
C ASP A 68 29.07 -8.43 -2.30
N THR A 69 28.07 -8.93 -3.04
CA THR A 69 26.80 -8.23 -3.24
C THR A 69 26.07 -8.03 -1.92
N VAL A 70 25.90 -6.76 -1.52
CA VAL A 70 25.19 -6.33 -0.32
C VAL A 70 23.71 -6.07 -0.62
N GLU A 71 23.40 -5.63 -1.83
CA GLU A 71 22.05 -5.27 -2.23
C GLU A 71 21.70 -5.87 -3.59
N ALA A 72 20.54 -6.50 -3.70
CA ALA A 72 20.06 -7.09 -4.94
C ALA A 72 18.62 -6.69 -5.23
N ASP A 73 18.40 -6.04 -6.38
CA ASP A 73 17.08 -5.71 -6.91
C ASP A 73 16.74 -6.58 -8.12
N LEU A 74 15.86 -7.54 -7.91
CA LEU A 74 15.29 -8.44 -8.94
C LEU A 74 13.81 -8.13 -9.20
N SER A 75 13.34 -6.94 -8.81
CA SER A 75 11.93 -6.56 -8.91
C SER A 75 11.41 -6.43 -10.33
N ARG A 76 10.08 -6.47 -10.52
CA ARG A 76 9.40 -6.26 -11.81
C ARG A 76 9.85 -7.25 -12.90
N ASN A 77 10.14 -8.50 -12.50
CA ASN A 77 10.46 -9.60 -13.42
C ASN A 77 9.30 -10.60 -13.46
N ARG A 78 9.56 -11.83 -13.92
CA ARG A 78 8.59 -12.93 -14.07
C ARG A 78 9.12 -14.21 -13.41
N LEU A 79 9.92 -14.07 -12.35
CA LEU A 79 10.50 -15.20 -11.62
C LEU A 79 9.39 -16.02 -10.97
N ALA A 80 9.40 -17.33 -11.15
CA ALA A 80 8.41 -18.25 -10.59
C ALA A 80 8.76 -18.72 -9.16
N GLU A 81 10.03 -18.63 -8.78
CA GLU A 81 10.59 -18.97 -7.48
C GLU A 81 11.75 -18.01 -7.16
N VAL A 82 12.15 -17.97 -5.89
CA VAL A 82 13.40 -17.26 -5.52
C VAL A 82 14.59 -18.08 -6.04
N PRO A 83 15.48 -17.51 -6.86
CA PRO A 83 16.59 -18.26 -7.44
C PRO A 83 17.58 -18.75 -6.39
N LEU A 84 18.06 -19.98 -6.53
CA LEU A 84 19.04 -20.59 -5.62
C LEU A 84 20.38 -19.83 -5.63
N GLU A 85 20.74 -19.26 -6.77
CA GLU A 85 21.96 -18.48 -6.96
C GLU A 85 21.98 -17.23 -6.06
N VAL A 86 20.83 -16.56 -5.90
CA VAL A 86 20.69 -15.42 -4.99
C VAL A 86 20.88 -15.86 -3.54
N CYS A 87 20.46 -17.08 -3.18
CA CYS A 87 20.65 -17.63 -1.84
C CYS A 87 22.11 -17.93 -1.49
N HIS A 88 23.04 -17.91 -2.46
CA HIS A 88 24.47 -18.07 -2.21
C HIS A 88 25.20 -16.74 -1.94
N LEU A 89 24.53 -15.60 -2.09
CA LEU A 89 25.09 -14.28 -1.83
C LEU A 89 25.10 -13.98 -0.32
N VAL A 90 26.04 -14.57 0.41
CA VAL A 90 26.09 -14.54 1.89
C VAL A 90 26.24 -13.13 2.49
N ALA A 91 26.78 -12.17 1.72
CA ALA A 91 26.93 -10.77 2.11
C ALA A 91 25.64 -9.95 1.94
N LEU A 92 24.57 -10.54 1.35
CA LEU A 92 23.36 -9.81 0.98
C LEU A 92 22.61 -9.33 2.22
N GLU A 93 22.46 -8.01 2.34
CA GLU A 93 21.71 -7.32 3.39
C GLU A 93 20.30 -6.94 2.96
N MET A 94 20.10 -6.62 1.68
CA MET A 94 18.79 -6.22 1.14
C MET A 94 18.45 -6.95 -0.15
N LEU A 95 17.28 -7.59 -0.19
CA LEU A 95 16.77 -8.30 -1.35
C LEU A 95 15.38 -7.80 -1.73
N ASN A 96 15.28 -7.21 -2.92
CA ASN A 96 14.03 -6.75 -3.50
C ASN A 96 13.55 -7.69 -4.61
N LEU A 97 12.44 -8.38 -4.36
CA LEU A 97 11.75 -9.29 -5.27
C LEU A 97 10.33 -8.81 -5.60
N TYR A 98 10.05 -7.52 -5.37
CA TYR A 98 8.76 -6.90 -5.64
C TYR A 98 8.24 -7.19 -7.05
N HIS A 99 6.95 -7.49 -7.18
CA HIS A 99 6.27 -7.61 -8.48
C HIS A 99 6.90 -8.68 -9.40
N ASN A 100 6.88 -9.92 -8.94
CA ASN A 100 7.28 -11.12 -9.68
C ASN A 100 6.11 -12.14 -9.72
N CYS A 101 6.39 -13.39 -10.09
CA CYS A 101 5.41 -14.49 -10.08
C CYS A 101 5.81 -15.58 -9.08
N ILE A 102 6.50 -15.22 -7.99
CA ILE A 102 7.12 -16.16 -7.06
C ILE A 102 6.03 -16.91 -6.30
N LYS A 103 6.07 -18.25 -6.39
CA LYS A 103 5.14 -19.15 -5.68
C LYS A 103 5.79 -19.83 -4.48
N THR A 104 7.10 -20.03 -4.54
CA THR A 104 7.89 -20.77 -3.55
C THR A 104 9.18 -20.03 -3.23
N ILE A 105 9.61 -20.17 -1.97
CA ILE A 105 10.90 -19.71 -1.47
C ILE A 105 11.66 -20.98 -1.06
N PRO A 106 12.87 -21.22 -1.58
CA PRO A 106 13.65 -22.41 -1.27
C PRO A 106 14.21 -22.33 0.15
N ASP A 107 14.42 -23.49 0.79
CA ASP A 107 14.96 -23.54 2.15
C ASP A 107 16.40 -23.03 2.26
N THR A 108 17.12 -22.99 1.14
CA THR A 108 18.46 -22.40 1.02
C THR A 108 18.47 -20.91 1.31
N ILE A 109 17.32 -20.23 1.38
CA ILE A 109 17.27 -18.81 1.79
C ILE A 109 17.87 -18.58 3.18
N ILE A 110 17.90 -19.62 4.02
CA ILE A 110 18.55 -19.59 5.34
C ILE A 110 20.05 -19.24 5.27
N ASN A 111 20.71 -19.41 4.12
CA ASN A 111 22.14 -19.08 3.96
C ASN A 111 22.41 -17.58 4.00
N LEU A 112 21.38 -16.73 3.80
CA LEU A 112 21.50 -15.27 3.76
C LEU A 112 21.57 -14.67 5.17
N GLN A 113 22.59 -15.05 5.94
CA GLN A 113 22.76 -14.66 7.35
C GLN A 113 23.00 -13.16 7.58
N SER A 114 23.25 -12.38 6.52
CA SER A 114 23.37 -10.93 6.58
C SER A 114 22.05 -10.22 6.23
N LEU A 115 21.02 -10.94 5.78
CA LEU A 115 19.81 -10.34 5.22
C LEU A 115 18.97 -9.67 6.30
N THR A 116 18.84 -8.35 6.18
CA THR A 116 18.06 -7.51 7.10
C THR A 116 16.74 -7.03 6.50
N SER A 117 16.66 -6.89 5.18
CA SER A 117 15.47 -6.41 4.48
C SER A 117 15.09 -7.32 3.33
N LEU A 118 13.85 -7.81 3.35
CA LEU A 118 13.31 -8.65 2.30
C LEU A 118 11.95 -8.15 1.83
N ASN A 119 11.86 -7.80 0.56
CA ASN A 119 10.61 -7.41 -0.10
C ASN A 119 10.15 -8.49 -1.09
N LEU A 120 9.06 -9.15 -0.76
CA LEU A 120 8.36 -10.19 -1.53
C LEU A 120 6.97 -9.73 -1.98
N SER A 121 6.67 -8.42 -1.91
CA SER A 121 5.32 -7.93 -2.21
C SER A 121 4.93 -8.09 -3.67
N ARG A 122 3.61 -8.22 -3.93
CA ARG A 122 3.04 -8.49 -5.25
C ARG A 122 3.63 -9.75 -5.92
N ASN A 123 3.52 -10.88 -5.23
CA ASN A 123 3.90 -12.21 -5.74
C ASN A 123 2.71 -13.18 -5.62
N GLN A 124 2.95 -14.49 -5.72
CA GLN A 124 1.92 -15.54 -5.67
C GLN A 124 2.19 -16.55 -4.54
N LEU A 125 2.85 -16.11 -3.46
CA LEU A 125 3.21 -16.98 -2.33
C LEU A 125 1.97 -17.47 -1.60
N CYS A 126 1.86 -18.79 -1.41
CA CYS A 126 0.79 -19.40 -0.60
C CYS A 126 1.21 -19.60 0.88
N ALA A 127 2.51 -19.73 1.14
CA ALA A 127 3.07 -19.88 2.48
C ALA A 127 4.48 -19.29 2.55
N LEU A 128 4.91 -18.90 3.75
CA LEU A 128 6.30 -18.56 4.05
C LEU A 128 6.98 -19.79 4.67
N PRO A 129 8.16 -20.22 4.19
CA PRO A 129 8.83 -21.39 4.73
C PRO A 129 9.41 -21.09 6.12
N ALA A 130 9.55 -22.12 6.96
CA ALA A 130 10.11 -21.97 8.30
C ALA A 130 11.59 -21.54 8.27
N SER A 131 12.32 -21.92 7.23
CA SER A 131 13.71 -21.52 6.96
C SER A 131 13.89 -20.00 6.90
N LEU A 132 12.89 -19.25 6.40
CA LEU A 132 12.90 -17.79 6.39
C LEU A 132 12.98 -17.20 7.80
N CYS A 133 12.42 -17.89 8.79
CA CYS A 133 12.36 -17.42 10.18
C CYS A 133 13.69 -17.54 10.93
N GLY A 134 14.69 -18.22 10.33
CA GLY A 134 16.05 -18.32 10.87
C GLY A 134 16.96 -17.13 10.53
N LEU A 135 16.47 -16.17 9.73
CA LEU A 135 17.24 -15.02 9.28
C LEU A 135 17.17 -13.83 10.25
N PRO A 136 18.19 -12.95 10.32
CA PRO A 136 18.17 -11.77 11.18
C PRO A 136 17.39 -10.60 10.56
N LEU A 137 16.23 -10.87 9.95
CA LEU A 137 15.40 -9.87 9.28
C LEU A 137 14.94 -8.78 10.26
N ARG A 138 15.04 -7.52 9.80
CA ARG A 138 14.47 -6.33 10.42
C ARG A 138 13.21 -5.87 9.72
N VAL A 139 13.15 -6.03 8.39
CA VAL A 139 12.00 -5.65 7.56
C VAL A 139 11.60 -6.83 6.69
N LEU A 140 10.35 -7.26 6.82
CA LEU A 140 9.75 -8.28 5.97
C LEU A 140 8.44 -7.76 5.37
N ILE A 141 8.46 -7.54 4.06
CA ILE A 141 7.30 -7.07 3.30
C ILE A 141 6.84 -8.20 2.38
N ALA A 142 5.70 -8.81 2.67
CA ALA A 142 5.08 -9.87 1.90
C ALA A 142 3.62 -9.54 1.53
N SER A 143 3.31 -8.25 1.37
CA SER A 143 1.98 -7.78 1.00
C SER A 143 1.57 -8.18 -0.43
N ASN A 144 0.26 -8.27 -0.70
CA ASN A 144 -0.28 -8.67 -2.01
C ASN A 144 0.25 -10.04 -2.46
N ASN A 145 0.08 -11.05 -1.63
CA ASN A 145 0.35 -12.46 -1.93
C ASN A 145 -0.94 -13.29 -1.71
N LYS A 146 -0.82 -14.61 -1.62
CA LYS A 146 -1.91 -15.54 -1.34
C LYS A 146 -1.67 -16.31 -0.03
N LEU A 147 -1.02 -15.67 0.95
CA LEU A 147 -0.66 -16.32 2.20
C LEU A 147 -1.91 -16.67 3.00
N VAL A 148 -2.07 -17.95 3.35
CA VAL A 148 -3.21 -18.44 4.16
C VAL A 148 -2.91 -18.42 5.66
N CYS A 149 -1.62 -18.54 6.00
CA CYS A 149 -1.13 -18.53 7.38
C CYS A 149 0.29 -17.98 7.45
N ILE A 150 0.65 -17.50 8.64
CA ILE A 150 2.05 -17.19 9.01
C ILE A 150 2.61 -18.38 9.79
N PRO A 151 3.82 -18.88 9.48
CA PRO A 151 4.41 -20.00 10.20
C PRO A 151 4.63 -19.69 11.68
N GLU A 152 4.46 -20.67 12.55
CA GLU A 152 4.72 -20.51 13.99
C GLU A 152 6.17 -20.11 14.29
N ALA A 153 7.09 -20.53 13.42
CA ALA A 153 8.50 -20.18 13.48
C ALA A 153 8.75 -18.66 13.39
N ILE A 154 7.78 -17.84 12.97
CA ILE A 154 7.92 -16.37 12.87
C ILE A 154 8.46 -15.76 14.17
N GLY A 155 8.13 -16.34 15.33
CA GLY A 155 8.65 -15.90 16.64
C GLY A 155 10.17 -16.04 16.82
N GLN A 156 10.89 -16.66 15.88
CA GLN A 156 12.35 -16.73 15.86
C GLN A 156 13.01 -15.46 15.30
N LEU A 157 12.28 -14.62 14.54
CA LEU A 157 12.77 -13.37 13.97
C LEU A 157 12.89 -12.26 15.03
N ARG A 158 13.77 -12.43 16.02
CA ARG A 158 13.89 -11.54 17.19
C ARG A 158 14.24 -10.08 16.85
N SER A 159 14.85 -9.86 15.69
CA SER A 159 15.27 -8.55 15.19
C SER A 159 14.21 -7.84 14.34
N LEU A 160 13.08 -8.48 14.06
CA LEU A 160 12.06 -7.95 13.14
C LEU A 160 11.39 -6.72 13.74
N MET A 161 11.47 -5.60 13.02
CA MET A 161 10.89 -4.30 13.39
C MET A 161 9.63 -4.00 12.59
N GLU A 162 9.57 -4.44 11.34
CA GLU A 162 8.44 -4.22 10.43
C GLU A 162 8.02 -5.53 9.77
N LEU A 163 6.73 -5.84 9.90
CA LEU A 163 6.07 -6.95 9.23
C LEU A 163 4.84 -6.45 8.49
N ASP A 164 4.90 -6.47 7.16
CA ASP A 164 3.75 -6.20 6.30
C ASP A 164 3.32 -7.47 5.57
N VAL A 165 2.16 -8.00 5.95
CA VAL A 165 1.50 -9.13 5.29
C VAL A 165 0.09 -8.72 4.84
N SER A 166 -0.11 -7.44 4.52
CA SER A 166 -1.40 -6.93 4.06
C SER A 166 -1.81 -7.49 2.70
N CYS A 167 -3.11 -7.46 2.40
CA CYS A 167 -3.67 -7.98 1.14
C CYS A 167 -3.28 -9.46 0.90
N ASN A 168 -3.55 -10.31 1.88
CA ASN A 168 -3.36 -11.76 1.82
C ASN A 168 -4.67 -12.49 2.23
N GLU A 169 -4.61 -13.81 2.41
CA GLU A 169 -5.75 -14.65 2.79
C GLU A 169 -5.59 -15.22 4.21
N ILE A 170 -4.87 -14.49 5.10
CA ILE A 170 -4.50 -14.99 6.42
C ILE A 170 -5.75 -15.10 7.31
N THR A 171 -6.00 -16.30 7.85
CA THR A 171 -7.18 -16.59 8.68
C THR A 171 -6.93 -16.40 10.18
N ALA A 172 -5.70 -16.62 10.63
CA ALA A 172 -5.29 -16.43 12.02
C ALA A 172 -3.80 -16.04 12.12
N LEU A 173 -3.46 -15.30 13.18
CA LEU A 173 -2.07 -15.01 13.55
C LEU A 173 -1.60 -16.05 14.58
N PRO A 174 -0.37 -16.58 14.46
CA PRO A 174 0.16 -17.55 15.41
C PRO A 174 0.47 -16.88 16.76
N ARG A 175 0.26 -17.59 17.87
CA ARG A 175 0.57 -17.10 19.24
C ARG A 175 2.03 -16.67 19.39
N HIS A 176 2.92 -17.38 18.68
CA HIS A 176 4.35 -17.11 18.64
C HIS A 176 4.74 -15.71 18.14
N ILE A 177 3.82 -14.96 17.50
CA ILE A 177 4.04 -13.56 17.13
C ILE A 177 4.38 -12.69 18.36
N GLY A 178 3.88 -13.02 19.55
CA GLY A 178 4.20 -12.32 20.80
C GLY A 178 5.67 -12.37 21.23
N ARG A 179 6.48 -13.24 20.60
CA ARG A 179 7.93 -13.33 20.83
C ARG A 179 8.75 -12.27 20.08
N LEU A 180 8.15 -11.54 19.15
CA LEU A 180 8.80 -10.51 18.33
C LEU A 180 9.04 -9.21 19.11
N LYS A 181 9.92 -9.23 20.12
CA LYS A 181 10.10 -8.11 21.05
C LYS A 181 10.66 -6.82 20.40
N ALA A 182 11.20 -6.89 19.18
CA ALA A 182 11.64 -5.73 18.41
C ALA A 182 10.55 -5.12 17.50
N LEU A 183 9.39 -5.79 17.33
CA LEU A 183 8.38 -5.42 16.35
C LEU A 183 7.71 -4.09 16.71
N ARG A 184 7.75 -3.14 15.78
CA ARG A 184 7.18 -1.80 15.89
C ARG A 184 5.99 -1.61 14.97
N GLU A 185 6.05 -2.16 13.77
CA GLU A 185 5.01 -1.99 12.76
C GLU A 185 4.50 -3.35 12.31
N LEU A 186 3.19 -3.56 12.51
CA LEU A 186 2.50 -4.76 12.07
C LEU A 186 1.33 -4.34 11.18
N ASN A 187 1.40 -4.72 9.91
CA ASN A 187 0.33 -4.51 8.94
C ASN A 187 -0.24 -5.86 8.49
N VAL A 188 -1.47 -6.12 8.91
CA VAL A 188 -2.28 -7.30 8.54
C VAL A 188 -3.58 -6.88 7.85
N ARG A 189 -3.62 -5.66 7.30
CA ARG A 189 -4.77 -5.11 6.58
C ARG A 189 -5.23 -6.02 5.43
N ARG A 190 -6.54 -6.08 5.16
CA ARG A 190 -7.13 -6.86 4.05
C ARG A 190 -6.68 -8.32 4.10
N ASN A 191 -7.00 -8.99 5.22
CA ASN A 191 -6.87 -10.42 5.41
C ASN A 191 -8.23 -11.01 5.84
N LEU A 192 -8.25 -12.27 6.26
CA LEU A 192 -9.44 -13.00 6.71
C LEU A 192 -9.41 -13.27 8.22
N LEU A 193 -8.75 -12.41 9.00
CA LEU A 193 -8.59 -12.62 10.45
C LEU A 193 -9.94 -12.53 11.17
N CYS A 194 -10.33 -13.59 11.87
CA CYS A 194 -11.53 -13.62 12.71
C CYS A 194 -11.24 -13.25 14.18
N VAL A 195 -10.06 -13.65 14.67
CA VAL A 195 -9.64 -13.48 16.06
C VAL A 195 -8.25 -12.89 16.11
N LEU A 196 -8.04 -11.98 17.05
CA LEU A 196 -6.72 -11.42 17.36
C LEU A 196 -6.13 -12.16 18.58
N PRO A 197 -4.89 -12.68 18.51
CA PRO A 197 -4.29 -13.38 19.64
C PRO A 197 -3.92 -12.42 20.78
N GLU A 198 -4.11 -12.85 22.02
CA GLU A 198 -3.80 -12.05 23.20
C GLU A 198 -2.30 -11.72 23.32
N ASP A 199 -1.44 -12.59 22.79
CA ASP A 199 0.03 -12.46 22.81
C ASP A 199 0.54 -11.18 22.11
N LEU A 200 -0.26 -10.57 21.21
CA LEU A 200 0.05 -9.28 20.59
C LEU A 200 0.10 -8.12 21.60
N ALA A 201 -0.57 -8.27 22.75
CA ALA A 201 -0.54 -7.26 23.81
C ALA A 201 0.85 -7.09 24.44
N GLU A 202 1.74 -8.08 24.32
CA GLU A 202 3.10 -8.03 24.84
C GLU A 202 4.09 -7.33 23.89
N LEU A 203 3.67 -7.04 22.66
CA LEU A 203 4.54 -6.45 21.66
C LEU A 203 4.61 -4.93 21.83
N PRO A 204 5.79 -4.33 21.71
CA PRO A 204 5.95 -2.89 21.83
C PRO A 204 5.68 -2.20 20.48
N LEU A 205 4.50 -2.49 19.92
CA LEU A 205 4.01 -1.98 18.64
C LEU A 205 3.74 -0.47 18.72
N VAL A 206 4.15 0.24 17.68
CA VAL A 206 3.93 1.67 17.43
C VAL A 206 2.80 1.87 16.43
N LYS A 207 2.75 1.04 15.38
CA LYS A 207 1.68 1.03 14.39
C LYS A 207 1.10 -0.37 14.26
N PHE A 208 -0.21 -0.46 14.33
CA PHE A 208 -0.93 -1.71 14.10
C PHE A 208 -2.13 -1.46 13.19
N ASP A 209 -2.09 -2.06 12.01
CA ASP A 209 -3.19 -2.03 11.05
C ASP A 209 -3.76 -3.44 10.85
N PHE A 210 -4.99 -3.63 11.30
CA PHE A 210 -5.79 -4.82 11.02
C PHE A 210 -7.11 -4.48 10.32
N SER A 211 -7.16 -3.34 9.63
CA SER A 211 -8.34 -2.91 8.88
C SER A 211 -8.72 -3.89 7.77
N CYS A 212 -9.99 -3.90 7.38
CA CYS A 212 -10.55 -4.80 6.37
C CYS A 212 -10.34 -6.29 6.67
N ASN A 213 -10.58 -6.71 7.92
CA ASN A 213 -10.56 -8.11 8.33
C ASN A 213 -11.98 -8.57 8.77
N LYS A 214 -12.08 -9.72 9.43
CA LYS A 214 -13.32 -10.30 9.98
C LYS A 214 -13.32 -10.32 11.51
N VAL A 215 -12.56 -9.43 12.15
CA VAL A 215 -12.39 -9.42 13.60
C VAL A 215 -13.69 -8.97 14.26
N SER A 216 -14.21 -9.78 15.18
CA SER A 216 -15.42 -9.48 15.95
C SER A 216 -15.13 -8.79 17.29
N THR A 217 -13.99 -9.10 17.91
CA THR A 217 -13.66 -8.62 19.25
C THR A 217 -12.18 -8.27 19.38
N ILE A 218 -11.88 -7.13 20.00
CA ILE A 218 -10.52 -6.77 20.40
C ILE A 218 -10.28 -7.31 21.82
N PRO A 219 -9.24 -8.12 22.06
CA PRO A 219 -8.92 -8.62 23.39
C PRO A 219 -8.70 -7.50 24.41
N VAL A 220 -9.26 -7.67 25.60
CA VAL A 220 -9.18 -6.67 26.69
C VAL A 220 -7.73 -6.38 27.09
N CYS A 221 -6.84 -7.38 26.98
CA CYS A 221 -5.42 -7.24 27.27
C CYS A 221 -4.70 -6.20 26.40
N TYR A 222 -5.26 -5.82 25.24
CA TYR A 222 -4.68 -4.79 24.36
C TYR A 222 -4.63 -3.40 25.01
N ARG A 223 -5.37 -3.19 26.11
CA ARG A 223 -5.20 -2.00 26.96
C ARG A 223 -3.75 -1.77 27.42
N LYS A 224 -2.93 -2.84 27.47
CA LYS A 224 -1.52 -2.80 27.90
C LYS A 224 -0.56 -2.27 26.83
N MET A 225 -1.00 -2.15 25.57
CA MET A 225 -0.17 -1.70 24.45
C MET A 225 0.10 -0.18 24.49
N SER A 226 0.87 0.26 25.48
CA SER A 226 1.12 1.69 25.77
C SER A 226 1.93 2.43 24.69
N GLN A 227 2.74 1.70 23.92
CA GLN A 227 3.60 2.24 22.86
C GLN A 227 2.83 2.52 21.56
N LEU A 228 1.59 2.03 21.45
CA LEU A 228 0.82 2.11 20.21
C LEU A 228 0.39 3.55 19.93
N GLN A 229 0.86 4.10 18.81
CA GLN A 229 0.55 5.45 18.36
C GLN A 229 -0.56 5.44 17.31
N SER A 230 -0.47 4.54 16.33
CA SER A 230 -1.47 4.39 15.26
C SER A 230 -2.17 3.04 15.36
N LEU A 231 -3.50 3.06 15.36
CA LEU A 231 -4.34 1.87 15.36
C LEU A 231 -5.40 2.00 14.26
N GLN A 232 -5.26 1.19 13.23
CA GLN A 232 -6.21 1.12 12.12
C GLN A 232 -7.01 -0.19 12.25
N LEU A 233 -8.33 -0.05 12.43
CA LEU A 233 -9.25 -1.17 12.72
C LEU A 233 -10.53 -1.11 11.87
N GLU A 234 -10.58 -0.17 10.93
CA GLU A 234 -11.74 0.09 10.08
C GLU A 234 -12.15 -1.15 9.28
N ASN A 235 -13.42 -1.21 8.87
CA ASN A 235 -13.94 -2.31 8.05
C ASN A 235 -13.77 -3.70 8.69
N ASN A 236 -13.98 -3.79 10.00
CA ASN A 236 -14.14 -5.05 10.74
C ASN A 236 -15.56 -5.12 11.34
N PRO A 237 -16.19 -6.30 11.43
CA PRO A 237 -17.49 -6.51 12.07
C PRO A 237 -17.36 -6.52 13.61
N LEU A 238 -16.74 -5.49 14.19
CA LEU A 238 -16.48 -5.39 15.61
C LEU A 238 -17.79 -5.26 16.40
N GLN A 239 -18.01 -6.22 17.30
CA GLN A 239 -19.07 -6.20 18.31
C GLN A 239 -18.56 -5.55 19.62
N SER A 240 -17.30 -5.78 19.96
CA SER A 240 -16.64 -5.21 21.14
C SER A 240 -15.20 -4.81 20.82
N PRO A 241 -14.82 -3.52 20.87
CA PRO A 241 -15.65 -2.34 21.17
C PRO A 241 -16.75 -2.08 20.12
N PRO A 242 -17.89 -1.47 20.50
CA PRO A 242 -18.92 -1.04 19.56
C PRO A 242 -18.40 -0.04 18.52
N ALA A 243 -18.99 -0.05 17.33
CA ALA A 243 -18.60 0.81 16.21
C ALA A 243 -18.54 2.31 16.57
N GLN A 244 -19.44 2.81 17.44
CA GLN A 244 -19.42 4.22 17.87
C GLN A 244 -18.17 4.59 18.66
N ILE A 245 -17.51 3.62 19.32
CA ILE A 245 -16.25 3.82 20.04
C ILE A 245 -15.08 3.74 19.06
N CYS A 246 -15.13 2.76 18.15
CA CYS A 246 -14.12 2.57 17.11
C CYS A 246 -13.91 3.82 16.23
N ILE A 247 -15.00 4.48 15.81
CA ILE A 247 -14.94 5.71 14.98
C ILE A 247 -14.27 6.88 15.72
N LYS A 248 -14.32 6.90 17.06
CA LYS A 248 -13.65 7.93 17.88
C LYS A 248 -12.14 7.68 18.04
N GLY A 249 -11.61 6.64 17.42
CA GLY A 249 -10.19 6.33 17.36
C GLY A 249 -9.62 5.66 18.60
N LYS A 250 -8.28 5.45 18.55
CA LYS A 250 -7.49 4.65 19.50
C LYS A 250 -7.75 4.97 20.97
N VAL A 251 -7.77 6.26 21.35
CA VAL A 251 -7.90 6.68 22.75
C VAL A 251 -9.20 6.18 23.37
N HIS A 252 -10.30 6.24 22.62
CA HIS A 252 -11.61 5.79 23.08
C HIS A 252 -11.70 4.26 23.16
N VAL A 253 -11.09 3.56 22.19
CA VAL A 253 -10.97 2.10 22.22
C VAL A 253 -10.21 1.64 23.47
N PHE A 254 -9.07 2.25 23.77
CA PHE A 254 -8.27 1.91 24.96
C PHE A 254 -8.99 2.23 26.27
N LYS A 255 -9.70 3.37 26.32
CA LYS A 255 -10.55 3.73 27.46
C LYS A 255 -11.65 2.69 27.68
N TYR A 256 -12.31 2.24 26.61
CA TYR A 256 -13.32 1.20 26.67
C TYR A 256 -12.75 -0.13 27.17
N LEU A 257 -11.64 -0.60 26.60
CA LEU A 257 -10.97 -1.84 27.05
C LEU A 257 -10.53 -1.75 28.52
N SER A 258 -10.12 -0.57 28.98
CA SER A 258 -9.78 -0.34 30.38
C SER A 258 -11.00 -0.45 31.30
N ILE A 259 -12.15 0.07 30.89
CA ILE A 259 -13.41 -0.03 31.63
C ILE A 259 -13.92 -1.48 31.65
N GLU A 260 -13.89 -2.17 30.51
CA GLU A 260 -14.30 -3.58 30.40
C GLU A 260 -13.47 -4.50 31.30
N ALA A 261 -12.14 -4.31 31.34
CA ALA A 261 -11.28 -5.02 32.28
C ALA A 261 -11.70 -4.82 33.75
N CYS A 262 -12.05 -3.60 34.15
CA CYS A 262 -12.51 -3.32 35.51
C CYS A 262 -13.90 -3.92 35.80
N ARG A 263 -14.69 -4.26 34.78
CA ARG A 263 -15.98 -4.95 34.93
C ARG A 263 -15.78 -6.45 35.09
N SER A 264 -14.86 -7.05 34.34
CA SER A 264 -14.50 -8.47 34.51
C SER A 264 -13.85 -8.74 35.86
N ASP A 265 -13.00 -7.83 36.36
CA ASP A 265 -12.32 -7.97 37.65
C ASP A 265 -13.25 -7.80 38.88
N LYS A 266 -14.47 -7.26 38.68
CA LYS A 266 -15.51 -7.17 39.72
C LYS A 266 -16.45 -8.38 39.75
N MET A 267 -16.27 -9.32 38.83
CA MET A 267 -16.97 -10.61 38.75
C MET A 267 -16.03 -11.82 38.97
N PRO A 268 -15.26 -11.94 40.08
CA PRO A 268 -14.62 -13.21 40.41
C PRO A 268 -14.93 -13.67 41.85
N ASP A 269 -16.22 -13.88 42.20
CA ASP A 269 -16.68 -14.77 43.31
C ASP A 269 -18.19 -14.64 43.61
N SER A 270 -19.10 -14.91 42.66
CA SER A 270 -20.54 -14.88 43.00
C SER A 270 -21.45 -15.83 42.23
N LEU A 271 -20.96 -16.93 41.64
CA LEU A 271 -21.86 -17.96 41.12
C LEU A 271 -21.29 -19.38 41.29
N TYR A 272 -21.37 -19.89 42.52
CA TYR A 272 -21.41 -21.32 42.82
C TYR A 272 -22.62 -21.60 43.73
N LEU A 273 -23.75 -22.00 43.14
CA LEU A 273 -24.38 -23.31 43.39
C LEU A 273 -25.74 -23.43 42.65
N PRO A 274 -26.12 -24.66 42.27
CA PRO A 274 -27.22 -24.98 41.36
C PRO A 274 -28.52 -25.26 42.14
N VAL A 275 -29.67 -25.26 41.46
CA VAL A 275 -30.78 -26.22 41.65
C VAL A 275 -31.95 -25.85 40.71
N MET A 276 -32.55 -26.90 40.17
CA MET A 276 -33.68 -26.92 39.25
C MET A 276 -34.98 -26.32 39.82
N GLU A 277 -35.87 -26.01 38.87
CA GLU A 277 -37.30 -26.33 38.90
C GLU A 277 -38.32 -25.29 39.40
N ARG A 278 -39.38 -25.15 38.57
CA ARG A 278 -40.76 -24.69 38.83
C ARG A 278 -41.01 -23.18 38.86
N LEU A 279 -42.14 -22.65 38.39
CA LEU A 279 -43.20 -22.98 37.42
C LEU A 279 -44.13 -21.75 37.52
N SER A 280 -44.66 -21.30 36.39
CA SER A 280 -45.96 -20.62 36.20
C SER A 280 -46.37 -19.38 37.02
N LEU A 281 -46.84 -18.34 36.31
CA LEU A 281 -48.14 -17.64 36.47
C LEU A 281 -48.16 -16.47 35.46
N SER A 282 -48.79 -16.65 34.29
CA SER A 282 -50.16 -16.21 33.94
C SER A 282 -50.32 -14.70 33.62
N ARG A 283 -50.45 -14.45 32.30
CA ARG A 283 -51.00 -13.30 31.52
C ARG A 283 -52.37 -12.75 32.02
N PRO A 284 -53.10 -11.82 31.34
CA PRO A 284 -52.84 -11.03 30.09
C PRO A 284 -53.31 -9.55 30.16
N THR A 285 -53.19 -8.77 29.06
CA THR A 285 -54.30 -8.11 28.28
C THR A 285 -53.64 -7.32 27.11
N THR A 286 -53.56 -7.82 25.86
CA THR A 286 -54.44 -7.60 24.66
C THR A 286 -54.88 -6.14 24.41
N VAL A 287 -54.70 -5.56 23.21
CA VAL A 287 -55.68 -5.53 22.08
C VAL A 287 -55.08 -4.64 20.94
N PHE A 288 -54.73 -5.20 19.77
CA PHE A 288 -55.33 -5.01 18.40
C PHE A 288 -54.81 -3.78 17.58
N LEU A 289 -54.64 -3.74 16.24
CA LEU A 289 -55.05 -4.53 15.05
C LEU A 289 -54.07 -4.32 13.86
N ARG A 290 -53.81 -5.40 13.09
CA ARG A 290 -53.75 -5.60 11.60
C ARG A 290 -53.69 -4.36 10.67
N THR A 291 -53.04 -4.31 9.49
CA THR A 291 -52.59 -5.30 8.47
C THR A 291 -51.86 -4.50 7.37
N HIS A 292 -50.80 -5.02 6.74
CA HIS A 292 -50.66 -5.16 5.27
C HIS A 292 -49.26 -5.66 4.85
N LYS A 293 -49.28 -6.77 4.10
CA LYS A 293 -48.46 -7.16 2.94
C LYS A 293 -46.94 -6.84 2.89
N SER A 294 -46.18 -7.94 2.88
CA SER A 294 -45.00 -8.23 2.03
C SER A 294 -44.12 -7.05 1.60
N LEU A 295 -42.97 -6.91 2.26
CA LEU A 295 -41.75 -6.43 1.62
C LEU A 295 -40.71 -7.53 1.75
N GLU A 296 -40.32 -8.04 0.60
CA GLU A 296 -39.28 -9.05 0.42
C GLU A 296 -37.99 -8.60 1.11
N SER A 297 -37.42 -9.51 1.89
CA SER A 297 -36.11 -9.39 2.52
C SER A 297 -35.03 -9.32 1.43
N VAL A 298 -34.45 -8.16 1.21
CA VAL A 298 -33.22 -8.05 0.42
C VAL A 298 -32.08 -8.64 1.26
N ASP A 299 -31.49 -9.71 0.75
CA ASP A 299 -30.35 -10.42 1.34
C ASP A 299 -29.21 -9.44 1.71
N PRO A 300 -28.76 -9.37 2.97
CA PRO A 300 -27.63 -8.55 3.39
C PRO A 300 -26.32 -8.86 2.64
N GLN A 301 -26.15 -10.09 2.14
CA GLN A 301 -24.99 -10.46 1.30
C GLN A 301 -25.03 -9.79 -0.07
N PHE A 302 -26.21 -9.63 -0.66
CA PHE A 302 -26.38 -8.96 -1.95
C PHE A 302 -26.09 -7.46 -1.86
N THR A 303 -26.54 -6.82 -0.78
CA THR A 303 -26.29 -5.39 -0.52
C THR A 303 -24.80 -5.11 -0.26
N MET A 304 -24.09 -6.01 0.43
CA MET A 304 -22.64 -5.89 0.64
C MET A 304 -21.82 -6.19 -0.61
N ARG A 305 -22.21 -7.19 -1.41
CA ARG A 305 -21.59 -7.49 -2.70
C ARG A 305 -21.72 -6.31 -3.66
N ARG A 306 -22.91 -5.72 -3.76
CA ARG A 306 -23.16 -4.51 -4.55
C ARG A 306 -22.36 -3.30 -4.07
N LYS A 307 -22.16 -3.17 -2.75
CA LYS A 307 -21.32 -2.09 -2.18
C LYS A 307 -19.82 -2.31 -2.41
N MET A 308 -19.36 -3.56 -2.43
CA MET A 308 -17.98 -3.90 -2.80
C MET A 308 -17.73 -3.75 -4.31
N GLU A 309 -18.71 -4.05 -5.15
CA GLU A 309 -18.70 -3.76 -6.58
C GLU A 309 -18.66 -2.25 -6.80
N GLN A 310 -19.51 -1.47 -6.13
CA GLN A 310 -19.49 -0.02 -6.21
C GLN A 310 -18.13 0.58 -5.79
N LEU A 311 -17.52 0.11 -4.70
CA LEU A 311 -16.19 0.59 -4.29
C LEU A 311 -15.06 0.19 -5.25
N ARG A 312 -15.19 -0.97 -5.92
CA ARG A 312 -14.26 -1.38 -6.99
C ARG A 312 -14.43 -0.50 -8.22
N GLU A 313 -15.66 -0.26 -8.64
CA GLU A 313 -15.99 0.65 -9.75
C GLU A 313 -15.48 2.06 -9.45
N GLU A 314 -15.62 2.56 -8.22
CA GLU A 314 -15.10 3.87 -7.82
C GLU A 314 -13.56 3.94 -7.90
N LEU A 315 -12.85 2.88 -7.49
CA LEU A 315 -11.39 2.81 -7.62
C LEU A 315 -10.95 2.70 -9.09
N GLU A 316 -11.64 1.87 -9.88
CA GLU A 316 -11.38 1.74 -11.32
C GLU A 316 -11.62 3.08 -12.04
N LEU A 317 -12.68 3.82 -11.69
CA LEU A 317 -12.95 5.16 -12.23
C LEU A 317 -11.90 6.19 -11.83
N MET A 318 -11.28 6.05 -10.66
CA MET A 318 -10.18 6.92 -10.22
C MET A 318 -8.87 6.60 -10.93
N GLU A 319 -8.55 5.32 -11.15
CA GLU A 319 -7.40 4.90 -11.95
C GLU A 319 -7.56 5.33 -13.41
N GLN A 320 -8.76 5.14 -13.99
CA GLN A 320 -9.07 5.61 -15.34
C GLN A 320 -8.96 7.14 -15.48
N LEU A 321 -9.40 7.90 -14.46
CA LEU A 321 -9.23 9.35 -14.43
C LEU A 321 -7.75 9.73 -14.44
N ARG A 322 -6.94 9.10 -13.60
CA ARG A 322 -5.49 9.31 -13.58
C ARG A 322 -4.88 9.03 -14.94
N ASP A 323 -5.10 7.84 -15.49
CA ASP A 323 -4.52 7.41 -16.76
C ASP A 323 -4.92 8.34 -17.91
N SER A 324 -6.17 8.82 -17.93
CA SER A 324 -6.66 9.78 -18.90
C SER A 324 -5.93 11.13 -18.83
N ILE A 325 -5.62 11.61 -17.61
CA ILE A 325 -4.91 12.87 -17.43
C ILE A 325 -3.42 12.69 -17.76
N GLU A 326 -2.78 11.64 -17.23
CA GLU A 326 -1.34 11.38 -17.40
C GLU A 326 -0.98 11.09 -18.86
N SER A 327 -1.80 10.30 -19.57
CA SER A 327 -1.57 9.98 -20.98
C SER A 327 -1.67 11.21 -21.90
N ARG A 328 -2.59 12.13 -21.61
CA ARG A 328 -2.80 13.36 -22.40
C ARG A 328 -1.76 14.42 -22.07
N LEU A 329 -1.51 14.67 -20.79
CA LEU A 329 -0.56 15.71 -20.37
C LEU A 329 0.91 15.26 -20.40
N LYS A 330 1.16 13.95 -20.49
CA LYS A 330 2.50 13.33 -20.40
C LYS A 330 3.23 13.72 -19.10
N VAL A 331 2.47 13.79 -18.00
CA VAL A 331 2.95 14.12 -16.65
C VAL A 331 2.51 13.01 -15.71
N ALA A 332 3.37 12.62 -14.77
CA ALA A 332 3.01 11.69 -13.69
C ALA A 332 2.38 12.46 -12.53
N LEU A 333 1.21 12.03 -12.06
CA LEU A 333 0.52 12.66 -10.93
C LEU A 333 0.90 11.98 -9.60
N PRO A 334 0.91 12.69 -8.47
CA PRO A 334 1.08 12.11 -7.13
C PRO A 334 0.00 11.07 -6.79
N GLU A 335 0.27 10.10 -5.91
CA GLU A 335 -0.67 9.01 -5.54
C GLU A 335 -2.06 9.50 -5.10
N ASP A 336 -2.13 10.61 -4.36
CA ASP A 336 -3.37 11.27 -4.00
C ASP A 336 -3.86 12.19 -5.13
N LEU A 337 -4.75 11.63 -5.96
CA LEU A 337 -5.32 12.34 -7.09
C LEU A 337 -6.24 13.49 -6.64
N GLY A 338 -6.95 13.35 -5.51
CA GLY A 338 -7.87 14.38 -5.02
C GLY A 338 -7.14 15.68 -4.70
N SER A 339 -6.10 15.58 -3.88
CA SER A 339 -5.25 16.73 -3.53
C SER A 339 -4.51 17.32 -4.73
N SER A 340 -4.15 16.50 -5.72
CA SER A 340 -3.47 16.95 -6.94
C SER A 340 -4.38 17.72 -7.92
N LEU A 341 -5.69 17.49 -7.85
CA LEU A 341 -6.67 18.17 -8.70
C LEU A 341 -7.35 19.36 -8.00
N MET A 342 -7.25 19.44 -6.67
CA MET A 342 -7.89 20.46 -5.82
C MET A 342 -7.52 21.90 -6.22
N ASP A 343 -6.29 22.15 -6.67
CA ASP A 343 -5.85 23.48 -7.09
C ASP A 343 -6.36 23.92 -8.48
N GLY A 344 -7.00 22.99 -9.19
CA GLY A 344 -7.60 23.17 -10.51
C GLY A 344 -6.60 23.35 -11.66
N VAL A 345 -5.29 23.37 -11.38
CA VAL A 345 -4.24 23.66 -12.38
C VAL A 345 -4.15 22.56 -13.42
N VAL A 346 -4.07 21.32 -12.95
CA VAL A 346 -3.99 20.11 -13.80
C VAL A 346 -5.21 20.01 -14.72
N LEU A 347 -6.41 20.23 -14.17
CA LEU A 347 -7.67 20.17 -14.93
C LEU A 347 -7.72 21.27 -16.01
N CYS A 348 -7.26 22.48 -15.69
CA CYS A 348 -7.18 23.56 -16.66
C CYS A 348 -6.19 23.27 -17.79
N HIS A 349 -5.04 22.68 -17.48
CA HIS A 349 -4.06 22.25 -18.48
C HIS A 349 -4.62 21.14 -19.37
N LEU A 350 -5.35 20.18 -18.80
CA LEU A 350 -6.03 19.14 -19.56
C LEU A 350 -7.03 19.71 -20.56
N ALA A 351 -7.90 20.62 -20.11
CA ALA A 351 -8.86 21.29 -20.99
C ALA A 351 -8.17 22.06 -22.13
N ASN A 352 -7.06 22.74 -21.85
CA ASN A 352 -6.26 23.43 -22.86
C ASN A 352 -5.50 22.50 -23.80
N HIS A 353 -5.12 21.30 -23.35
CA HIS A 353 -4.51 20.29 -24.21
C HIS A 353 -5.54 19.67 -25.17
N ILE A 354 -6.77 19.48 -24.70
CA ILE A 354 -7.89 18.97 -25.49
C ILE A 354 -8.37 19.99 -26.52
N ARG A 355 -8.56 21.25 -26.10
CA ARG A 355 -8.90 22.34 -27.00
C ARG A 355 -8.06 23.56 -26.64
N PRO A 356 -7.07 23.93 -27.47
CA PRO A 356 -6.19 25.05 -27.20
C PRO A 356 -6.96 26.33 -26.89
N ARG A 357 -6.51 27.07 -25.85
CA ARG A 357 -7.06 28.36 -25.40
C ARG A 357 -8.49 28.32 -24.83
N SER A 358 -8.97 27.15 -24.39
CA SER A 358 -10.29 27.03 -23.75
C SER A 358 -10.35 27.65 -22.35
N VAL A 359 -9.25 27.55 -21.59
CA VAL A 359 -9.04 28.22 -20.31
C VAL A 359 -8.04 29.35 -20.51
N VAL A 360 -8.52 30.60 -20.37
CA VAL A 360 -7.74 31.81 -20.70
C VAL A 360 -6.73 32.17 -19.61
N SER A 361 -7.04 31.91 -18.35
CA SER A 361 -6.18 32.26 -17.21
C SER A 361 -6.11 31.10 -16.21
N ILE A 362 -4.88 30.69 -15.89
CA ILE A 362 -4.58 29.63 -14.94
C ILE A 362 -3.62 30.20 -13.91
N HIS A 363 -4.00 30.19 -12.64
CA HIS A 363 -3.11 30.57 -11.55
C HIS A 363 -2.22 29.36 -11.23
N VAL A 364 -0.92 29.46 -11.50
CA VAL A 364 0.06 28.38 -11.25
C VAL A 364 0.89 28.75 -10.01
N PRO A 365 1.23 27.80 -9.11
CA PRO A 365 2.15 28.05 -8.00
C PRO A 365 3.53 28.49 -8.51
N SER A 366 4.24 29.32 -7.75
CA SER A 366 5.61 29.73 -8.07
C SER A 366 6.60 29.12 -7.08
N PRO A 367 7.91 29.01 -7.42
CA PRO A 367 8.91 28.51 -6.47
C PRO A 367 8.98 29.29 -5.15
N ALA A 368 8.60 30.57 -5.17
CA ALA A 368 8.52 31.42 -3.97
C ALA A 368 7.21 31.26 -3.18
N VAL A 369 6.13 30.79 -3.82
CA VAL A 369 4.82 30.56 -3.19
C VAL A 369 4.29 29.20 -3.69
N PRO A 370 4.71 28.09 -3.06
CA PRO A 370 4.47 26.74 -3.55
C PRO A 370 3.01 26.29 -3.40
N LYS A 371 2.17 27.03 -2.67
CA LYS A 371 0.74 26.74 -2.49
C LYS A 371 -0.12 27.92 -2.93
N LEU A 372 -1.12 27.64 -3.74
CA LEU A 372 -2.14 28.62 -4.13
C LEU A 372 -3.09 28.92 -2.97
N SER A 373 -3.57 30.15 -2.88
CA SER A 373 -4.65 30.49 -1.95
C SER A 373 -5.96 29.88 -2.42
N MET A 374 -6.86 29.56 -1.50
CA MET A 374 -8.16 28.95 -1.83
C MET A 374 -9.00 29.78 -2.81
N ALA A 375 -8.85 31.11 -2.79
CA ALA A 375 -9.48 31.99 -3.78
C ALA A 375 -8.95 31.77 -5.21
N LYS A 376 -7.64 31.47 -5.37
CA LYS A 376 -7.02 31.15 -6.66
C LYS A 376 -7.38 29.74 -7.12
N CYS A 377 -7.39 28.76 -6.22
CA CYS A 377 -7.85 27.39 -6.53
C CYS A 377 -9.30 27.41 -7.04
N ARG A 378 -10.19 28.12 -6.34
CA ARG A 378 -11.59 28.26 -6.75
C ARG A 378 -11.73 28.86 -8.16
N ARG A 379 -10.98 29.93 -8.47
CA ARG A 379 -10.99 30.53 -9.81
C ARG A 379 -10.53 29.56 -10.90
N ASN A 380 -9.49 28.77 -10.64
CA ASN A 380 -9.03 27.76 -11.60
C ASN A 380 -10.12 26.70 -11.85
N VAL A 381 -10.75 26.19 -10.78
CA VAL A 381 -11.84 25.21 -10.89
C VAL A 381 -13.03 25.78 -11.65
N GLU A 382 -13.46 27.01 -11.36
CA GLU A 382 -14.54 27.69 -12.10
C GLU A 382 -14.20 27.86 -13.58
N ASN A 383 -12.97 28.30 -13.90
CA ASN A 383 -12.51 28.45 -15.27
C ASN A 383 -12.50 27.12 -16.05
N PHE A 384 -12.13 26.02 -15.40
CA PHE A 384 -12.18 24.68 -15.98
C PHE A 384 -13.62 24.24 -16.29
N LEU A 385 -14.54 24.42 -15.35
CA LEU A 385 -15.95 24.05 -15.53
C LEU A 385 -16.62 24.87 -16.63
N ASP A 386 -16.32 26.17 -16.70
CA ASP A 386 -16.78 27.04 -17.78
C ASP A 386 -16.23 26.60 -19.15
N ALA A 387 -14.96 26.17 -19.21
CA ALA A 387 -14.39 25.61 -20.42
C ALA A 387 -15.09 24.31 -20.84
N CYS A 388 -15.38 23.41 -19.90
CA CYS A 388 -16.16 22.18 -20.16
C CYS A 388 -17.54 22.50 -20.72
N ARG A 389 -18.26 23.47 -20.13
CA ARG A 389 -19.58 23.91 -20.59
C ARG A 389 -19.52 24.45 -22.03
N LYS A 390 -18.50 25.25 -22.36
CA LYS A 390 -18.27 25.77 -23.72
C LYS A 390 -17.88 24.68 -24.74
N MET A 391 -17.40 23.54 -24.27
CA MET A 391 -17.07 22.39 -25.11
C MET A 391 -18.24 21.41 -25.30
N GLY A 392 -19.39 21.68 -24.67
CA GLY A 392 -20.59 20.84 -24.79
C GLY A 392 -20.63 19.67 -23.80
N VAL A 393 -19.72 19.63 -22.83
CA VAL A 393 -19.69 18.58 -21.80
C VAL A 393 -20.82 18.81 -20.80
N PRO A 394 -21.63 17.78 -20.47
CA PRO A 394 -22.71 17.90 -19.48
C PRO A 394 -22.16 18.27 -18.09
N GLU A 395 -22.87 19.17 -17.40
CA GLU A 395 -22.46 19.73 -16.10
C GLU A 395 -22.69 18.75 -14.95
N LEU A 396 -21.85 17.71 -14.87
CA LEU A 396 -21.97 16.61 -13.91
C LEU A 396 -21.18 16.82 -12.61
N CYS A 397 -20.19 17.72 -12.62
CA CYS A 397 -19.41 18.12 -11.44
C CYS A 397 -19.60 19.60 -11.08
N LEU A 398 -19.32 19.93 -9.81
CA LEU A 398 -19.54 21.25 -9.19
C LEU A 398 -18.26 21.64 -8.47
N PRO A 399 -18.01 22.94 -8.20
CA PRO A 399 -16.76 23.38 -7.59
C PRO A 399 -16.41 22.68 -6.27
N HIS A 400 -17.39 22.41 -5.41
CA HIS A 400 -17.17 21.73 -4.12
C HIS A 400 -16.75 20.26 -4.28
N HIS A 401 -17.12 19.59 -5.39
CA HIS A 401 -16.70 18.22 -5.66
C HIS A 401 -15.19 18.10 -5.88
N ILE A 402 -14.55 19.16 -6.39
CA ILE A 402 -13.10 19.25 -6.63
C ILE A 402 -12.40 19.87 -5.42
N LEU A 403 -12.92 20.97 -4.89
CA LEU A 403 -12.28 21.73 -3.80
C LEU A 403 -12.32 21.01 -2.43
N GLU A 404 -13.33 20.16 -2.18
CA GLU A 404 -13.44 19.39 -0.94
C GLU A 404 -13.03 17.92 -1.09
N GLU A 405 -12.55 17.51 -2.26
CA GLU A 405 -12.13 16.12 -2.57
C GLU A 405 -13.23 15.04 -2.44
N LYS A 406 -14.48 15.43 -2.15
CA LYS A 406 -15.60 14.50 -1.86
C LYS A 406 -16.39 14.03 -3.08
N GLY A 407 -16.06 14.49 -4.30
CA GLY A 407 -16.85 14.22 -5.50
C GLY A 407 -16.05 13.68 -6.69
N MET A 408 -14.95 12.97 -6.44
CA MET A 408 -14.01 12.50 -7.47
C MET A 408 -14.65 11.63 -8.56
N ILE A 409 -15.69 10.86 -8.23
CA ILE A 409 -16.44 10.07 -9.22
C ILE A 409 -17.08 10.98 -10.27
N LYS A 410 -17.72 12.06 -9.85
CA LYS A 410 -18.35 13.03 -10.76
C LYS A 410 -17.31 13.78 -11.60
N VAL A 411 -16.15 14.05 -10.99
CA VAL A 411 -15.00 14.64 -11.70
C VAL A 411 -14.48 13.68 -12.76
N SER A 412 -14.35 12.39 -12.44
CA SER A 412 -13.94 11.33 -13.38
C SER A 412 -14.88 11.28 -14.58
N VAL A 413 -16.19 11.22 -14.34
CA VAL A 413 -17.19 11.18 -15.43
C VAL A 413 -17.16 12.45 -16.28
N THR A 414 -16.96 13.64 -15.68
CA THR A 414 -16.87 14.89 -16.44
C THR A 414 -15.61 14.95 -17.30
N VAL A 415 -14.47 14.51 -16.76
CA VAL A 415 -13.21 14.45 -17.50
C VAL A 415 -13.27 13.41 -18.62
N GLN A 416 -13.88 12.25 -18.36
CA GLN A 416 -14.10 11.23 -19.38
C GLN A 416 -14.97 11.76 -20.52
N ALA A 417 -16.09 12.42 -20.22
CA ALA A 417 -16.94 13.05 -21.23
C ALA A 417 -16.20 14.15 -22.01
N LEU A 418 -15.31 14.92 -21.35
CA LEU A 418 -14.46 15.91 -22.00
C LEU A 418 -13.44 15.27 -22.97
N VAL A 419 -12.88 14.11 -22.61
CA VAL A 419 -11.97 13.35 -23.47
C VAL A 419 -12.74 12.71 -24.63
N ASP A 420 -13.92 12.17 -24.38
CA ASP A 420 -14.71 11.44 -25.40
C ASP A 420 -15.31 12.35 -26.47
N GLU A 421 -15.68 13.60 -26.14
CA GLU A 421 -16.11 14.62 -27.11
C GLU A 421 -15.08 14.91 -28.23
N THR A 422 -13.80 14.55 -28.00
CA THR A 422 -12.76 14.66 -29.04
C THR A 422 -12.76 13.49 -30.03
N SER A 423 -13.14 12.29 -29.57
CA SER A 423 -13.16 11.06 -30.38
C SER A 423 -14.30 11.09 -31.41
N THR A 424 -15.46 11.62 -31.05
CA THR A 424 -16.62 11.77 -31.95
C THR A 424 -16.38 12.84 -33.02
N LYS A 425 -15.67 13.92 -32.72
CA LYS A 425 -15.33 14.94 -33.72
C LYS A 425 -14.17 14.55 -34.62
N GLN A 426 -13.19 13.77 -34.16
CA GLN A 426 -12.12 13.25 -35.04
C GLN A 426 -12.65 12.20 -36.03
N ALA A 427 -13.65 11.39 -35.65
CA ALA A 427 -14.28 10.41 -36.53
C ALA A 427 -15.23 11.01 -37.60
N LEU A 428 -15.64 12.28 -37.45
CA LEU A 428 -16.47 12.99 -38.43
C LEU A 428 -15.64 13.76 -39.48
N PHE A 429 -14.31 13.80 -39.34
CA PHE A 429 -13.38 14.49 -40.25
C PHE A 429 -12.31 13.56 -40.85
N THR A 430 -12.48 12.24 -40.72
CA THR A 430 -11.81 11.19 -41.52
C THR A 430 -12.85 10.54 -42.41
#